data_AF-A0A2T6AN43-F1
#
_entry.id   AF-A0A2T6AN43-F1
#
_cell.length_a   1.000
_cell.length_b   1.000
_cell.length_c   1.000
_cell.angle_alpha   90.00
_cell.angle_beta   90.00
_cell.angle_gamma   90.00
#
_symmetry.space_group_name_H-M   'P 1'
#
loop_
_entity.id
_entity.type
_entity.pdbx_description
1 polymer ?
#
loop_
_entity_poly.entity_id
_entity_poly.type
_entity_poly.pdbx_seq_one_letter_code
_entity_poly.pdbx_strand_id
1 'polypeptide(L)'
;MERLTNLFLVFTSLFLISCGSEDDVDCSTVDCISPGIQLEFIDKESNENLLKNGTIDAEDIKIEVSNIIGPNVGFNSNGEQLYVFIDNWQDGNHDMSVQVNSDIVLEMSVDTETKRSECCSGKIISDLQITLGEFEEIDDYYFAILID
;
A
#
# COMPACT_ATOMS: atom_id res chain seq x y z
N MET A 1 -55.98 -22.81 -45.73
CA MET A 1 -54.91 -21.90 -45.24
C MET A 1 -54.54 -22.35 -43.83
N GLU A 2 -53.84 -23.47 -43.69
CA GLU A 2 -53.54 -24.04 -42.35
C GLU A 2 -52.07 -24.46 -42.20
N ARG A 3 -51.26 -24.20 -43.23
CA ARG A 3 -49.85 -24.61 -43.27
C ARG A 3 -48.84 -23.46 -43.16
N LEU A 4 -49.32 -22.22 -43.11
CA LEU A 4 -48.46 -21.03 -42.98
C LEU A 4 -48.27 -20.58 -41.52
N THR A 5 -49.13 -21.01 -40.60
CA THR A 5 -49.07 -20.60 -39.18
C THR A 5 -47.92 -21.28 -38.42
N ASN A 6 -47.53 -22.50 -38.80
CA ASN A 6 -46.48 -23.24 -38.11
C ASN A 6 -45.05 -22.83 -38.50
N LEU A 7 -44.87 -22.05 -39.58
CA LEU A 7 -43.54 -21.58 -39.97
C LEU A 7 -43.15 -20.27 -39.27
N PHE A 8 -44.12 -19.53 -38.74
CA PHE A 8 -43.87 -18.26 -38.04
C PHE A 8 -43.41 -18.45 -36.58
N LEU A 9 -43.72 -19.60 -35.99
CA LEU A 9 -43.38 -19.95 -34.61
C LEU A 9 -41.94 -20.44 -34.44
N VAL A 10 -41.27 -20.83 -35.53
CA VAL A 10 -39.86 -21.29 -35.50
C VAL A 10 -38.89 -20.12 -35.68
N PHE A 11 -39.33 -19.00 -36.28
CA PHE A 11 -38.47 -17.83 -36.50
C PHE A 11 -38.39 -16.87 -35.30
N THR A 12 -39.30 -16.98 -34.33
CA THR A 12 -39.33 -16.11 -33.15
C THR A 12 -38.52 -16.65 -31.96
N SER A 13 -38.09 -17.92 -31.99
CA SER A 13 -37.25 -18.50 -30.92
C SER A 13 -35.75 -18.24 -31.09
N LEU A 14 -35.32 -17.65 -32.22
CA LEU A 14 -33.90 -17.37 -32.50
C LEU A 14 -33.41 -15.99 -31.97
N PHE A 15 -34.31 -15.16 -31.43
CA PHE A 15 -33.96 -13.81 -30.95
C PHE A 15 -33.85 -13.68 -29.42
N LEU A 16 -33.97 -14.77 -28.67
CA LEU A 16 -33.86 -14.76 -27.20
C LEU A 16 -32.49 -15.23 -26.68
N ILE A 17 -31.52 -15.48 -27.56
CA ILE A 17 -30.11 -15.66 -27.17
C ILE A 17 -29.43 -14.28 -27.18
N SER A 18 -30.03 -13.31 -26.50
CA SER A 18 -29.24 -12.23 -25.92
C SER A 18 -28.53 -12.87 -24.74
N CYS A 19 -27.39 -13.51 -24.98
CA CYS A 19 -26.40 -13.69 -23.91
C CYS A 19 -26.22 -12.30 -23.30
N GLY A 20 -26.70 -12.11 -22.08
CA GLY A 20 -26.10 -11.09 -21.24
C GLY A 20 -24.65 -11.49 -21.14
N SER A 21 -23.78 -10.81 -21.88
CA SER A 21 -22.39 -10.73 -21.48
C SER A 21 -22.39 -9.93 -20.19
N GLU A 22 -22.69 -10.61 -19.08
CA GLU A 22 -22.03 -10.25 -17.85
C GLU A 22 -20.55 -10.51 -18.17
N ASP A 23 -19.87 -9.46 -18.62
CA ASP A 23 -18.42 -9.45 -18.76
C ASP A 23 -17.89 -9.62 -17.33
N ASP A 24 -17.75 -10.86 -16.89
CA ASP A 24 -17.04 -11.20 -15.65
C ASP A 24 -15.63 -10.62 -15.80
N VAL A 25 -15.33 -9.59 -15.02
CA VAL A 25 -14.03 -8.91 -15.08
C VAL A 25 -12.95 -9.92 -14.70
N ASP A 26 -12.06 -10.24 -15.65
CA ASP A 26 -10.96 -11.18 -15.44
C ASP A 26 -9.86 -10.54 -14.58
N CYS A 27 -9.97 -10.75 -13.27
CA CYS A 27 -8.99 -10.28 -12.29
C CYS A 27 -7.80 -11.23 -12.09
N SER A 28 -7.67 -12.31 -12.87
CA SER A 28 -6.65 -13.35 -12.64
C SER A 28 -5.20 -12.87 -12.83
N THR A 29 -5.01 -11.71 -13.46
CA THR A 29 -3.69 -11.11 -13.74
C THR A 29 -3.46 -9.78 -13.02
N VAL A 30 -4.43 -9.29 -12.25
CA VAL A 30 -4.32 -8.02 -11.53
C VAL A 30 -3.63 -8.26 -10.20
N ASP A 31 -2.50 -7.59 -9.98
CA ASP A 31 -1.79 -7.59 -8.71
C ASP A 31 -2.31 -6.45 -7.83
N CYS A 32 -2.94 -6.78 -6.71
CA CYS A 32 -3.50 -5.83 -5.77
C CYS A 32 -2.50 -5.54 -4.65
N ILE A 33 -1.39 -4.87 -4.98
CA ILE A 33 -0.40 -4.45 -3.99
C ILE A 33 -0.89 -3.16 -3.33
N SER A 34 -1.06 -3.21 -2.01
CA SER A 34 -1.24 -2.03 -1.17
C SER A 34 0.15 -1.44 -0.89
N PRO A 35 0.40 -0.14 -1.17
CA PRO A 35 1.67 0.49 -0.86
C PRO A 35 1.92 0.46 0.65
N GLY A 36 3.19 0.56 1.05
CA GLY A 36 3.60 0.80 2.42
C GLY A 36 4.68 1.88 2.43
N ILE A 37 5.14 2.25 3.62
CA ILE A 37 6.27 3.19 3.75
C ILE A 37 7.51 2.37 4.06
N GLN A 38 8.55 2.54 3.25
CA GLN A 38 9.82 1.86 3.42
C GLN A 38 10.87 2.82 3.98
N LEU A 39 11.62 2.37 4.98
CA LEU A 39 12.61 3.17 5.70
C LEU A 39 13.95 2.44 5.78
N GLU A 40 15.03 3.14 5.44
CA GLU A 40 16.41 2.78 5.79
C GLU A 40 16.98 3.77 6.79
N PHE A 41 17.93 3.32 7.62
CA PHE A 41 18.60 4.14 8.62
C PHE A 41 20.07 4.23 8.23
N ILE A 42 20.52 5.40 7.79
CA ILE A 42 21.84 5.62 7.20
C ILE A 42 22.63 6.59 8.07
N ASP A 43 23.87 6.22 8.37
CA ASP A 43 24.84 7.09 9.02
C ASP A 43 25.31 8.19 8.06
N LYS A 44 25.25 9.46 8.47
CA LYS A 44 25.60 10.60 7.61
C LYS A 44 27.08 10.67 7.22
N GLU A 45 27.98 10.25 8.10
CA GLU A 45 29.41 10.40 7.87
C GLU A 45 29.99 9.26 7.01
N SER A 46 29.58 8.03 7.30
CA SER A 46 30.09 6.81 6.68
C SER A 46 29.23 6.31 5.52
N ASN A 47 27.97 6.75 5.43
CA ASN A 47 26.97 6.26 4.48
C ASN A 47 26.69 4.75 4.63
N GLU A 48 26.87 4.20 5.83
CA GLU A 48 26.54 2.82 6.16
C GLU A 48 25.10 2.68 6.65
N ASN A 49 24.47 1.55 6.33
CA ASN A 49 23.17 1.20 6.89
C ASN A 49 23.34 0.70 8.33
N LEU A 50 22.71 1.42 9.26
CA LEU A 50 22.86 1.27 10.70
C LEU A 50 22.23 -0.01 11.27
N LEU A 51 21.20 -0.55 10.59
CA LEU A 51 20.65 -1.88 10.90
C LEU A 51 21.60 -2.97 10.42
N LYS A 52 22.12 -2.82 9.20
CA LYS A 52 23.02 -3.80 8.56
C LYS A 52 24.33 -3.97 9.32
N ASN A 53 24.92 -2.88 9.79
CA ASN A 53 26.19 -2.92 10.51
C ASN A 53 26.02 -3.20 12.02
N GLY A 54 24.77 -3.31 12.50
CA GLY A 54 24.44 -3.63 13.90
C GLY A 54 24.64 -2.47 14.87
N THR A 55 24.65 -1.23 14.38
CA THR A 55 24.71 -0.03 15.23
C THR A 55 23.36 0.27 15.89
N ILE A 56 22.27 0.01 15.18
CA ILE A 56 20.89 0.07 15.69
C ILE A 56 20.34 -1.35 15.68
N ASP A 57 19.75 -1.78 16.79
CA ASP A 57 18.95 -3.00 16.83
C ASP A 57 17.50 -2.68 16.44
N ALA A 58 16.84 -3.63 15.74
CA ALA A 58 15.44 -3.48 15.33
C ALA A 58 14.48 -3.21 16.51
N GLU A 59 14.83 -3.69 17.71
CA GLU A 59 14.06 -3.50 18.94
C GLU A 59 14.12 -2.06 19.47
N ASP A 60 15.14 -1.29 19.08
CA ASP A 60 15.31 0.11 19.47
C ASP A 60 14.52 1.07 18.59
N ILE A 61 13.94 0.56 17.49
CA ILE A 61 13.09 1.32 16.59
C ILE A 61 11.64 1.24 17.05
N LYS A 62 11.03 2.41 17.26
CA LYS A 62 9.62 2.53 17.59
C LYS A 62 8.90 3.38 16.56
N ILE A 63 7.82 2.82 16.01
CA ILE A 63 6.90 3.53 15.10
C ILE A 63 5.62 3.82 15.86
N GLU A 64 5.23 5.10 15.92
CA GLU A 64 3.94 5.53 16.45
C GLU A 64 3.15 6.21 15.36
N VAL A 65 1.87 5.86 15.25
CA VAL A 65 0.94 6.45 14.28
C VAL A 65 -0.30 6.91 15.02
N SER A 66 -0.72 8.15 14.78
CA SER A 66 -1.87 8.74 15.45
C SER A 66 -3.11 7.87 15.24
N ASN A 67 -3.86 7.62 16.32
CA ASN A 67 -5.10 6.82 16.29
C ASN A 67 -4.94 5.34 15.86
N ILE A 68 -3.70 4.82 15.76
CA ILE A 68 -3.43 3.41 15.43
C ILE A 68 -2.63 2.77 16.57
N ILE A 69 -3.22 1.76 17.21
CA ILE A 69 -2.55 0.99 18.26
C ILE A 69 -1.79 -0.16 17.59
N GLY A 70 -0.46 -0.15 17.71
CA GLY A 70 0.41 -1.18 17.15
C GLY A 70 0.38 -1.18 15.63
N PRO A 71 0.96 -0.15 14.96
CA PRO A 71 1.08 -0.15 13.51
C PRO A 71 1.80 -1.42 13.05
N ASN A 72 1.32 -2.01 11.94
CA ASN A 72 1.92 -3.21 11.41
C ASN A 72 3.25 -2.84 10.75
N VAL A 73 4.35 -3.35 11.29
CA VAL A 73 5.70 -3.10 10.80
C VAL A 73 6.39 -4.43 10.54
N GLY A 74 7.23 -4.47 9.51
CA GLY A 74 8.04 -5.62 9.18
C GLY A 74 9.42 -5.19 8.72
N PHE A 75 10.31 -6.17 8.56
CA PHE A 75 11.62 -5.96 7.98
C PHE A 75 11.76 -6.76 6.69
N ASN A 76 12.60 -6.29 5.77
CA ASN A 76 12.95 -7.07 4.60
C ASN A 76 13.70 -8.37 4.97
N SER A 77 13.94 -9.25 4.01
CA SER A 77 14.58 -10.55 4.25
C SER A 77 15.97 -10.47 4.88
N ASN A 78 16.65 -9.34 4.73
CA ASN A 78 18.02 -9.13 5.20
C ASN A 78 18.06 -8.30 6.51
N GLY A 79 16.91 -7.82 6.99
CA GLY A 79 16.81 -6.96 8.17
C GLY A 79 17.31 -5.53 7.99
N GLU A 80 17.61 -5.10 6.76
CA GLU A 80 18.27 -3.81 6.47
C GLU A 80 17.26 -2.66 6.26
N GLN A 81 16.00 -3.00 6.01
CA GLN A 81 14.91 -2.07 5.69
C GLN A 81 13.71 -2.37 6.57
N LEU A 82 13.07 -1.31 7.08
CA LEU A 82 11.80 -1.38 7.78
C LEU A 82 10.65 -1.01 6.83
N TYR A 83 9.56 -1.77 6.88
CA TYR A 83 8.32 -1.52 6.18
C TYR A 83 7.20 -1.22 7.17
N VAL A 84 6.48 -0.13 6.95
CA VAL A 84 5.24 0.21 7.65
C VAL A 84 4.07 -0.09 6.72
N PHE A 85 3.24 -1.06 7.10
CA PHE A 85 2.05 -1.45 6.33
C PHE A 85 0.87 -0.56 6.72
N ILE A 86 0.16 -0.03 5.72
CA ILE A 86 -0.96 0.89 5.93
C ILE A 86 -2.35 0.24 5.82
N ASP A 87 -2.42 -1.08 5.61
CA ASP A 87 -3.69 -1.78 5.34
C ASP A 87 -4.73 -1.63 6.46
N ASN A 88 -4.28 -1.47 7.70
CA ASN A 88 -5.15 -1.29 8.86
C ASN A 88 -5.47 0.18 9.18
N TRP A 89 -4.96 1.12 8.39
CA TRP A 89 -5.15 2.55 8.62
C TRP A 89 -6.55 2.97 8.15
N GLN A 90 -7.20 3.86 8.88
CA GLN A 90 -8.49 4.44 8.45
C GLN A 90 -8.26 5.51 7.40
N ASP A 91 -9.26 5.85 6.58
CA ASP A 91 -9.11 6.95 5.62
C ASP A 91 -8.88 8.27 6.35
N GLY A 92 -8.04 9.13 5.76
CA GLY A 92 -7.67 10.44 6.27
C GLY A 92 -6.20 10.55 6.67
N ASN A 93 -5.90 11.65 7.34
CA ASN A 93 -4.56 12.06 7.73
C ASN A 93 -4.11 11.40 9.05
N HIS A 94 -2.86 10.92 9.06
CA HIS A 94 -2.21 10.30 10.21
C HIS A 94 -0.82 10.90 10.42
N ASP A 95 -0.56 11.35 11.65
CA ASP A 95 0.80 11.72 12.06
C ASP A 95 1.56 10.45 12.44
N MET A 96 2.72 10.23 11.82
CA MET A 96 3.64 9.14 12.12
C MET A 96 4.96 9.69 12.65
N SER A 97 5.47 9.10 13.73
CA SER A 97 6.83 9.36 14.23
C SER A 97 7.65 8.07 14.23
N VAL A 98 8.93 8.24 13.90
CA VAL A 98 9.96 7.20 13.95
C VAL A 98 10.94 7.58 15.03
N GLN A 99 11.10 6.71 16.02
CA GLN A 99 12.03 6.88 17.12
C GLN A 99 13.10 5.79 17.05
N VAL A 100 14.35 6.18 17.33
CA VAL A 100 15.49 5.28 17.53
C VAL A 100 16.06 5.61 18.91
N ASN A 101 16.19 4.63 19.80
CA ASN A 101 16.72 4.85 21.16
C ASN A 101 15.98 5.95 21.96
N SER A 102 14.69 6.16 21.69
CA SER A 102 13.82 7.24 22.23
C SER A 102 14.00 8.63 21.62
N ASP A 103 14.95 8.82 20.70
CA ASP A 103 15.07 10.06 19.95
C ASP A 103 14.21 10.00 18.69
N ILE A 104 13.43 11.04 18.44
CA ILE A 104 12.62 11.17 17.22
C ILE A 104 13.57 11.53 16.07
N VAL A 105 13.70 10.62 15.10
CA VAL A 105 14.58 10.79 13.94
C VAL A 105 13.82 11.23 12.69
N LEU A 106 12.50 10.98 12.65
CA LEU A 106 11.64 11.36 11.53
C LEU A 106 10.21 11.56 12.02
N GLU A 107 9.53 12.58 11.51
CA GLU A 107 8.07 12.72 11.61
C GLU A 107 7.48 13.00 10.23
N MET A 108 6.30 12.47 9.98
CA MET A 108 5.57 12.70 8.75
C MET A 108 4.06 12.72 8.98
N SER A 109 3.37 13.45 8.11
CA SER A 109 1.91 13.42 7.97
C SER A 109 1.58 12.63 6.71
N VAL A 110 0.76 11.59 6.86
CA VAL A 110 0.41 10.65 5.79
C VAL A 110 -1.11 10.66 5.63
N ASP A 111 -1.60 11.03 4.45
CA ASP A 111 -3.01 10.90 4.10
C ASP A 111 -3.25 9.58 3.35
N THR A 112 -4.30 8.88 3.75
CA THR A 112 -4.63 7.56 3.22
C THR A 112 -6.07 7.51 2.75
N GLU A 113 -6.29 6.80 1.65
CA GLU A 113 -7.61 6.65 1.06
C GLU A 113 -7.88 5.20 0.68
N THR A 114 -9.14 4.77 0.79
CA THR A 114 -9.56 3.48 0.27
C THR A 114 -9.83 3.60 -1.22
N LYS A 115 -8.99 3.00 -2.04
CA LYS A 115 -9.20 2.92 -3.49
C LYS A 115 -9.83 1.59 -3.85
N ARG A 116 -10.95 1.65 -4.57
CA ARG A 116 -11.65 0.49 -5.11
C ARG A 116 -11.66 0.54 -6.63
N SER A 117 -11.20 -0.53 -7.23
CA SER A 117 -11.40 -0.87 -8.64
C SER A 117 -12.26 -2.13 -8.72
N GLU A 118 -12.57 -2.55 -9.94
CA GLU A 118 -13.34 -3.78 -10.19
C GLU A 118 -12.61 -5.03 -9.67
N CYS A 119 -11.27 -5.00 -9.60
CA CYS A 119 -10.45 -6.14 -9.17
C CYS A 119 -9.78 -5.97 -7.81
N CYS A 120 -9.55 -4.74 -7.36
CA CYS A 120 -8.79 -4.46 -6.15
C CYS A 120 -9.53 -3.52 -5.22
N SER A 121 -9.45 -3.78 -3.93
CA SER A 121 -9.79 -2.82 -2.90
C SER A 121 -8.62 -2.79 -1.93
N GLY A 122 -8.02 -1.62 -1.76
CA GLY A 122 -6.85 -1.46 -0.90
C GLY A 122 -6.75 -0.05 -0.35
N LYS A 123 -5.86 0.11 0.61
CA LYS A 123 -5.43 1.43 1.07
C LYS A 123 -4.40 1.96 0.09
N ILE A 124 -4.41 3.26 -0.11
CA ILE A 124 -3.35 3.97 -0.83
C ILE A 124 -2.91 5.16 0.02
N ILE A 125 -1.68 5.62 -0.21
CA ILE A 125 -1.21 6.91 0.26
C ILE A 125 -1.63 7.94 -0.78
N SER A 126 -2.45 8.91 -0.40
CA SER A 126 -2.89 10.00 -1.30
C SER A 126 -1.99 11.23 -1.19
N ASP A 127 -1.37 11.44 -0.02
CA ASP A 127 -0.36 12.46 0.23
C ASP A 127 0.59 12.01 1.35
N LEU A 128 1.85 12.40 1.27
CA LEU A 128 2.84 12.17 2.32
C LEU A 128 3.77 13.37 2.42
N GLN A 129 3.89 13.91 3.63
CA GLN A 129 4.76 15.03 3.93
C GLN A 129 5.65 14.72 5.13
N ILE A 130 6.96 14.74 4.94
CA ILE A 130 7.91 14.70 6.06
C ILE A 130 7.97 16.09 6.70
N THR A 131 7.73 16.15 8.01
CA THR A 131 7.65 17.38 8.81
C THR A 131 8.88 17.60 9.69
N LEU A 132 9.63 16.53 9.98
CA LEU A 132 10.85 16.55 10.77
C LEU A 132 11.79 15.42 10.34
N GLY A 133 13.09 15.67 10.43
CA GLY A 133 14.15 14.69 10.15
C GLY A 133 14.95 15.06 8.89
N GLU A 134 16.14 14.50 8.79
CA GLU A 134 16.95 14.56 7.58
C GLU A 134 16.77 13.25 6.81
N PHE A 135 16.52 13.35 5.51
CA PHE A 135 16.21 12.18 4.68
C PHE A 135 16.63 12.36 3.23
N GLU A 136 16.78 11.24 2.53
CA GLU A 136 16.82 11.15 1.08
C GLU A 136 15.66 10.28 0.60
N GLU A 137 14.92 10.76 -0.40
CA GLU A 137 13.87 9.97 -1.07
C GLU A 137 14.53 9.13 -2.17
N ILE A 138 14.41 7.81 -2.03
CA ILE A 138 15.03 6.83 -2.95
C ILE A 138 14.04 6.45 -4.06
N ASP A 139 12.77 6.25 -3.68
CA ASP A 139 11.64 5.94 -4.56
C ASP A 139 10.34 6.38 -3.86
N ASP A 140 9.21 6.27 -4.55
CA ASP A 140 7.89 6.60 -3.99
C ASP A 140 7.67 5.88 -2.64
N TYR A 141 7.52 6.66 -1.57
CA TYR A 141 7.33 6.20 -0.20
C TYR A 141 8.49 5.37 0.38
N TYR A 142 9.67 5.46 -0.23
CA TYR A 142 10.90 4.84 0.23
C TYR A 142 11.95 5.89 0.58
N PHE A 143 12.27 5.99 1.87
CA PHE A 143 13.16 7.00 2.42
C PHE A 143 14.37 6.40 3.13
N ALA A 144 15.54 7.00 2.90
CA ALA A 144 16.72 6.83 3.73
C ALA A 144 16.74 7.95 4.80
N ILE A 145 16.60 7.59 6.07
CA ILE A 145 16.69 8.51 7.20
C ILE A 145 18.16 8.70 7.55
N LEU A 146 18.61 9.94 7.57
CA LEU A 146 19.99 10.32 7.82
C LEU A 146 20.21 10.61 9.31
N ILE A 147 21.04 9.80 9.96
CA ILE A 147 21.33 9.86 11.41
C ILE A 147 22.81 10.22 11.62
N ASP A 148 23.08 11.05 12.63
CA ASP A 148 24.43 11.48 13.05
C ASP A 148 25.11 10.48 14.00
#